data_AF-A0A2E5HI05-F1
#
_entry.id   AF-A0A2E5HI05-F1
#
_cell.length_a   1.000
_cell.length_b   1.000
_cell.length_c   1.000
_cell.angle_alpha   90.00
_cell.angle_beta   90.00
_cell.angle_gamma   90.00
#
_symmetry.space_group_name_H-M   'P 1'
#
loop_
_entity.id
_entity.type
_entity.pdbx_description
1 polymer ?
#
loop_
_entity_poly.entity_id
_entity_poly.type
_entity_poly.pdbx_seq_one_letter_code
_entity_poly.pdbx_strand_id
1 'polypeptide(L)'
;MIRSATLSALLLLTLALLPGCFFDVGEAPEAAAASSCERYVGPFDDPNALRMGAVFGLSGPSPELGVRSLNALTLATDQINAISGGVGGLQSARPLAFQVCDDQGNPDHAVLVANYLADTLGPAAIIGPAQSRSFLPVAEEVTIPRGIVGMSASATAVDISALDDNDLIWRTAPPDTNQPNALAYFAYWQLLRASALSGAPDVRVALINSDDAYGQGFADTFKTSLSALAGQNLNISFVPLAYSGDDTAAVTQAGQDAIAALPLDAALLVGAEETADVLAVLTTDEGAGLRDVPFFMPDGTRSSRLRTLFSSEDEKPRMLFGVNPAFRVGEVFDAFEAAYTETYNADPDTWTEHVYDAVYILAIAASGIDGEPTGAAVAEQLMRLNDTNDGRAVNLVPDDLVAAFNEMATPDGSLDVTGASGPLDFDNSVGEPVSAGILRWDVQPGTQRIRECGLASIYFSDNSIQHFWCNARCMPDQPDGCVPPNAP
;
A
#
# COMPACT_ATOMS: atom_id res chain seq x y z
N MET A 1 80.19 -15.82 -25.27
CA MET A 1 80.53 -14.40 -25.06
C MET A 1 79.24 -13.62 -24.91
N ILE A 2 78.83 -13.26 -23.69
CA ILE A 2 77.67 -12.40 -23.44
C ILE A 2 78.09 -11.37 -22.37
N ARG A 3 77.72 -10.10 -22.58
CA ARG A 3 78.03 -8.94 -21.72
C ARG A 3 77.24 -9.04 -20.40
N SER A 4 77.79 -8.75 -19.21
CA SER A 4 77.97 -7.39 -18.62
C SER A 4 76.65 -6.57 -18.63
N ALA A 5 76.12 -5.97 -17.56
CA ALA A 5 76.42 -5.92 -16.11
C ALA A 5 75.12 -5.39 -15.38
N THR A 6 75.00 -4.98 -14.10
CA THR A 6 75.96 -4.60 -13.03
C THR A 6 75.32 -4.70 -11.61
N LEU A 7 76.17 -4.88 -10.59
CA LEU A 7 76.10 -4.60 -9.14
C LEU A 7 74.94 -3.77 -8.51
N SER A 8 74.47 -4.28 -7.35
CA SER A 8 74.42 -3.64 -5.99
C SER A 8 73.49 -2.46 -5.67
N ALA A 9 72.97 -2.28 -4.44
CA ALA A 9 72.85 -3.15 -3.23
C ALA A 9 71.94 -2.47 -2.17
N LEU A 10 71.46 -3.25 -1.19
CA LEU A 10 70.98 -2.84 0.15
C LEU A 10 69.80 -1.84 0.30
N LEU A 11 68.71 -2.27 0.97
CA LEU A 11 68.30 -1.67 2.25
C LEU A 11 67.41 -2.61 3.10
N LEU A 12 67.18 -2.25 4.36
CA LEU A 12 66.74 -3.12 5.46
C LEU A 12 65.24 -3.48 5.45
N LEU A 13 64.97 -4.66 5.99
CA LEU A 13 63.66 -5.08 6.48
C LEU A 13 63.41 -4.47 7.87
N THR A 14 62.38 -3.64 8.02
CA THR A 14 61.86 -3.21 9.34
C THR A 14 60.36 -3.40 9.38
N LEU A 15 59.91 -4.50 10.01
CA LEU A 15 58.50 -4.80 10.24
C LEU A 15 58.01 -4.02 11.46
N ALA A 16 57.28 -2.93 11.24
CA ALA A 16 56.61 -2.17 12.30
C ALA A 16 55.17 -2.67 12.45
N LEU A 17 54.91 -3.48 13.49
CA LEU A 17 53.56 -3.82 13.93
C LEU A 17 52.96 -2.61 14.64
N LEU A 18 51.95 -1.99 14.03
CA LEU A 18 51.02 -1.08 14.69
C LEU A 18 49.66 -1.78 14.80
N PRO A 19 48.98 -1.72 15.96
CA PRO A 19 47.61 -2.19 16.09
C PRO A 19 46.69 -1.16 15.40
N GLY A 20 46.50 -1.31 14.09
CA GLY A 20 45.49 -0.57 13.36
C GLY A 20 44.10 -1.03 13.81
N CYS A 21 43.25 -0.08 14.21
CA CYS A 21 41.84 -0.35 14.41
C CYS A 21 41.26 -0.96 13.12
N PHE A 22 40.55 -2.07 13.25
CA PHE A 22 39.57 -2.45 12.24
C PHE A 22 38.49 -1.38 12.25
N PHE A 23 38.61 -0.39 11.36
CA PHE A 23 37.43 0.27 10.85
C PHE A 23 36.72 -0.74 9.97
N ASP A 24 35.47 -1.03 10.32
CA ASP A 24 34.56 -1.74 9.43
C ASP A 24 34.38 -0.85 8.21
N VAL A 25 34.96 -1.27 7.08
CA VAL A 25 34.79 -0.54 5.81
C VAL A 25 33.43 -0.95 5.30
N GLY A 26 32.42 -0.15 5.64
CA GLY A 26 31.07 -0.31 5.12
C GLY A 26 31.09 -0.50 3.61
N GLU A 27 30.25 -1.40 3.14
CA GLU A 27 30.17 -1.78 1.73
C GLU A 27 29.97 -0.54 0.85
N ALA A 28 30.61 -0.53 -0.33
CA ALA A 28 30.47 0.60 -1.25
C ALA A 28 29.00 0.72 -1.68
N PRO A 29 28.41 1.94 -1.80
CA PRO A 29 26.97 2.08 -2.04
C PRO A 29 26.46 1.33 -3.26
N GLU A 30 27.24 1.27 -4.35
CA GLU A 30 26.94 0.53 -5.56
C GLU A 30 26.88 -1.00 -5.34
N ALA A 31 27.75 -1.54 -4.47
CA ALA A 31 27.77 -2.97 -4.13
C ALA A 31 26.62 -3.34 -3.19
N ALA A 32 26.32 -2.49 -2.20
CA ALA A 32 25.16 -2.65 -1.31
C ALA A 32 23.82 -2.57 -2.06
N ALA A 33 23.74 -1.69 -3.07
CA ALA A 33 22.58 -1.63 -3.97
C ALA A 33 22.48 -2.91 -4.83
N ALA A 34 23.59 -3.36 -5.42
CA ALA A 34 23.62 -4.56 -6.25
C ALA A 34 23.19 -5.83 -5.50
N SER A 35 23.70 -6.05 -4.28
CA SER A 35 23.34 -7.20 -3.43
C SER A 35 21.87 -7.17 -3.00
N SER A 36 21.27 -5.99 -2.92
CA SER A 36 19.85 -5.82 -2.63
C SER A 36 18.94 -6.06 -3.84
N CYS A 37 19.50 -6.13 -5.06
CA CYS A 37 18.79 -6.21 -6.34
C CYS A 37 19.03 -7.54 -7.11
N GLU A 38 19.43 -8.61 -6.43
CA GLU A 38 19.76 -9.92 -7.03
C GLU A 38 18.54 -10.80 -7.37
N ARG A 39 17.31 -10.35 -7.05
CA ARG A 39 16.09 -11.14 -7.25
C ARG A 39 15.45 -10.83 -8.61
N TYR A 40 15.19 -11.88 -9.38
CA TYR A 40 14.52 -11.80 -10.68
C TYR A 40 13.22 -12.62 -10.67
N VAL A 41 12.20 -12.13 -11.37
CA VAL A 41 10.92 -12.79 -11.60
C VAL A 41 10.67 -12.86 -13.11
N GLY A 42 10.14 -13.98 -13.61
CA GLY A 42 10.04 -14.24 -15.05
C GLY A 42 11.41 -14.53 -15.72
N PRO A 43 11.45 -14.75 -17.04
CA PRO A 43 12.65 -15.14 -17.77
C PRO A 43 13.54 -13.91 -18.10
N PHE A 44 14.13 -13.30 -17.08
CA PHE A 44 14.88 -12.05 -17.19
C PHE A 44 16.10 -12.11 -18.14
N ASP A 45 16.69 -13.29 -18.35
CA ASP A 45 17.80 -13.51 -19.28
C ASP A 45 17.37 -13.61 -20.77
N ASP A 46 16.06 -13.68 -21.06
CA ASP A 46 15.58 -13.76 -22.45
C ASP A 46 15.81 -12.42 -23.16
N PRO A 47 16.54 -12.37 -24.30
CA PRO A 47 16.82 -11.11 -24.99
C PRO A 47 15.58 -10.36 -25.48
N ASN A 48 14.43 -11.03 -25.60
CA ASN A 48 13.14 -10.45 -26.00
C ASN A 48 12.26 -10.04 -24.80
N ALA A 49 12.67 -10.33 -23.56
CA ALA A 49 11.86 -10.01 -22.37
C ALA A 49 11.59 -8.51 -22.22
N LEU A 50 10.35 -8.17 -21.88
CA LEU A 50 9.98 -6.87 -21.32
C LEU A 50 10.44 -6.84 -19.86
N ARG A 51 11.42 -5.99 -19.56
CA ARG A 51 12.00 -5.88 -18.22
C ARG A 51 11.49 -4.63 -17.51
N MET A 52 10.96 -4.83 -16.32
CA MET A 52 10.51 -3.77 -15.42
C MET A 52 11.24 -3.86 -14.07
N GLY A 53 11.17 -2.80 -13.26
CA GLY A 53 11.69 -2.81 -11.90
C GLY A 53 10.59 -3.02 -10.86
N ALA A 54 10.97 -3.50 -9.68
CA ALA A 54 10.14 -3.41 -8.48
C ALA A 54 11.01 -3.16 -7.25
N VAL A 55 10.49 -2.39 -6.30
CA VAL A 55 11.16 -2.07 -5.04
C VAL A 55 10.21 -2.40 -3.88
N PHE A 56 10.58 -3.35 -3.04
CA PHE A 56 9.77 -3.82 -1.91
C PHE A 56 10.62 -4.00 -0.65
N GLY A 57 10.03 -3.82 0.54
CA GLY A 57 10.69 -4.18 1.80
C GLY A 57 10.67 -5.69 2.02
N LEU A 58 11.71 -6.38 1.57
CA LEU A 58 11.85 -7.84 1.67
C LEU A 58 12.66 -8.26 2.91
N SER A 59 13.34 -7.31 3.54
CA SER A 59 13.90 -7.39 4.89
C SER A 59 13.54 -6.13 5.70
N GLY A 60 14.22 -5.90 6.82
CA GLY A 60 13.90 -4.80 7.75
C GLY A 60 12.91 -5.20 8.85
N PRO A 61 12.20 -4.23 9.47
CA PRO A 61 11.37 -4.47 10.65
C PRO A 61 10.03 -5.19 10.36
N SER A 62 9.45 -4.99 9.17
CA SER A 62 8.14 -5.51 8.75
C SER A 62 8.16 -6.04 7.30
N PRO A 63 8.95 -7.10 7.00
CA PRO A 63 9.12 -7.61 5.64
C PRO A 63 7.87 -8.30 5.06
N GLU A 64 6.87 -8.62 5.90
CA GLU A 64 5.69 -9.39 5.52
C GLU A 64 4.90 -8.72 4.39
N LEU A 65 4.83 -7.38 4.37
CA LEU A 65 4.18 -6.65 3.29
C LEU A 65 4.92 -6.84 1.97
N GLY A 66 6.23 -6.61 1.93
CA GLY A 66 7.00 -6.74 0.68
C GLY A 66 7.06 -8.17 0.17
N VAL A 67 7.11 -9.18 1.06
CA VAL A 67 7.01 -10.60 0.66
C VAL A 67 5.66 -10.91 0.02
N ARG A 68 4.56 -10.38 0.57
CA ARG A 68 3.22 -10.53 -0.03
C ARG A 68 3.11 -9.80 -1.38
N SER A 69 3.70 -8.61 -1.51
CA SER A 69 3.76 -7.88 -2.79
C SER A 69 4.57 -8.65 -3.84
N LEU A 70 5.72 -9.22 -3.46
CA LEU A 70 6.51 -10.09 -4.35
C LEU A 70 5.71 -11.31 -4.83
N ASN A 71 4.93 -11.94 -3.94
CA ASN A 71 4.07 -13.07 -4.29
C ASN A 71 2.97 -12.67 -5.29
N ALA A 72 2.32 -11.53 -5.09
CA ALA A 72 1.31 -11.00 -6.01
C ALA A 72 1.92 -10.66 -7.39
N LEU A 73 3.08 -9.99 -7.39
CA LEU A 73 3.83 -9.66 -8.61
C LEU A 73 4.24 -10.91 -9.38
N THR A 74 4.70 -11.95 -8.67
CA THR A 74 5.11 -13.23 -9.26
C THR A 74 3.92 -13.96 -9.86
N LEU A 75 2.79 -14.02 -9.14
CA LEU A 75 1.56 -14.67 -9.62
C LEU A 75 1.05 -14.03 -10.93
N ALA A 76 0.97 -12.70 -10.96
CA ALA A 76 0.56 -11.96 -12.17
C ALA A 76 1.55 -12.18 -13.32
N THR A 77 2.85 -12.10 -13.06
CA THR A 77 3.90 -12.31 -14.08
C THR A 77 3.84 -13.71 -14.68
N ASP A 78 3.68 -14.75 -13.86
CA ASP A 78 3.59 -16.14 -14.32
C ASP A 78 2.32 -16.41 -15.12
N GLN A 79 1.18 -15.85 -14.71
CA GLN A 79 -0.07 -15.91 -15.46
C GLN A 79 0.03 -15.22 -16.82
N ILE A 80 0.58 -14.01 -16.88
CA ILE A 80 0.81 -13.27 -18.13
C ILE A 80 1.74 -14.07 -19.07
N ASN A 81 2.82 -14.63 -18.55
CA ASN A 81 3.77 -15.43 -19.33
C ASN A 81 3.17 -16.76 -19.83
N ALA A 82 2.23 -17.36 -19.10
CA ALA A 82 1.50 -18.55 -19.54
C ALA A 82 0.59 -18.27 -20.75
N ILE A 83 0.15 -17.03 -20.95
CA ILE A 83 -0.73 -16.62 -22.06
C ILE A 83 0.11 -16.44 -23.32
N SER A 84 0.20 -17.49 -24.13
CA SER A 84 0.80 -17.46 -25.47
C SER A 84 2.27 -16.99 -25.55
N GLY A 85 2.99 -17.00 -24.42
CA GLY A 85 4.40 -16.56 -24.33
C GLY A 85 4.62 -15.15 -23.80
N GLY A 86 3.57 -14.46 -23.34
CA GLY A 86 3.67 -13.16 -22.68
C GLY A 86 2.90 -12.03 -23.37
N VAL A 87 3.35 -10.81 -23.12
CA VAL A 87 2.72 -9.54 -23.54
C VAL A 87 2.65 -9.46 -25.07
N GLY A 88 1.52 -8.96 -25.60
CA GLY A 88 1.28 -8.86 -27.04
C GLY A 88 0.74 -10.14 -27.70
N GLY A 89 0.67 -11.26 -26.96
CA GLY A 89 0.01 -12.49 -27.40
C GLY A 89 0.63 -13.14 -28.65
N LEU A 90 -0.13 -14.01 -29.33
CA LEU A 90 0.37 -14.99 -30.32
C LEU A 90 1.19 -14.44 -31.51
N GLN A 91 1.15 -13.13 -31.80
CA GLN A 91 1.87 -12.55 -32.94
C GLN A 91 3.17 -11.83 -32.55
N SER A 92 3.25 -11.30 -31.32
CA SER A 92 4.36 -10.46 -30.85
C SER A 92 4.78 -10.74 -29.40
N ALA A 93 4.51 -11.97 -28.91
CA ALA A 93 4.72 -12.37 -27.51
C ALA A 93 6.12 -12.00 -26.99
N ARG A 94 6.16 -11.12 -25.99
CA ARG A 94 7.35 -10.76 -25.20
C ARG A 94 7.14 -11.25 -23.77
N PRO A 95 8.01 -12.12 -23.22
CA PRO A 95 7.92 -12.51 -21.83
C PRO A 95 8.07 -11.31 -20.91
N LEU A 96 7.22 -11.22 -19.88
CA LEU A 96 7.34 -10.21 -18.82
C LEU A 96 8.33 -10.68 -17.76
N ALA A 97 9.24 -9.80 -17.34
CA ALA A 97 10.21 -10.08 -16.28
C ALA A 97 10.45 -8.84 -15.41
N PHE A 98 10.76 -9.06 -14.13
CA PHE A 98 11.08 -8.00 -13.19
C PHE A 98 12.45 -8.24 -12.55
N GLN A 99 13.20 -7.16 -12.34
CA GLN A 99 14.26 -7.12 -11.33
C GLN A 99 13.71 -6.48 -10.06
N VAL A 100 13.80 -7.21 -8.95
CA VAL A 100 13.21 -6.83 -7.66
C VAL A 100 14.31 -6.49 -6.67
N CYS A 101 14.23 -5.28 -6.11
CA CYS A 101 15.15 -4.80 -5.09
C CYS A 101 14.52 -4.75 -3.70
N ASP A 102 15.33 -5.00 -2.67
CA ASP A 102 14.98 -4.86 -1.27
C ASP A 102 15.27 -3.42 -0.76
N ASP A 103 14.24 -2.67 -0.36
CA ASP A 103 14.42 -1.36 0.29
C ASP A 103 14.65 -1.44 1.81
N GLN A 104 14.59 -2.64 2.39
CA GLN A 104 14.76 -2.89 3.82
C GLN A 104 13.79 -2.09 4.73
N GLY A 105 12.69 -1.57 4.18
CA GLY A 105 11.75 -0.67 4.85
C GLY A 105 12.28 0.74 5.13
N ASN A 106 13.38 1.15 4.46
CA ASN A 106 14.12 2.38 4.73
C ASN A 106 14.09 3.36 3.52
N PRO A 107 13.69 4.63 3.69
CA PRO A 107 13.64 5.61 2.58
C PRO A 107 14.96 5.87 1.85
N ASP A 108 16.07 6.06 2.57
CA ASP A 108 17.38 6.33 1.96
C ASP A 108 17.84 5.13 1.13
N HIS A 109 17.59 3.91 1.63
CA HIS A 109 17.90 2.68 0.92
C HIS A 109 16.97 2.44 -0.28
N ALA A 110 15.70 2.86 -0.21
CA ALA A 110 14.78 2.84 -1.34
C ALA A 110 15.29 3.70 -2.51
N VAL A 111 15.75 4.93 -2.22
CA VAL A 111 16.37 5.83 -3.22
C VAL A 111 17.67 5.23 -3.78
N LEU A 112 18.48 4.58 -2.94
CA LEU A 112 19.70 3.90 -3.37
C LEU A 112 19.41 2.78 -4.39
N VAL A 113 18.50 1.85 -4.08
CA VAL A 113 18.19 0.71 -4.96
C VAL A 113 17.40 1.13 -6.19
N ALA A 114 16.53 2.15 -6.10
CA ALA A 114 15.83 2.69 -7.25
C ALA A 114 16.82 3.35 -8.24
N ASN A 115 17.81 4.10 -7.76
CA ASN A 115 18.88 4.61 -8.63
C ASN A 115 19.64 3.48 -9.32
N TYR A 116 19.99 2.42 -8.59
CA TYR A 116 20.67 1.25 -9.16
C TYR A 116 19.83 0.58 -10.27
N LEU A 117 18.52 0.37 -10.07
CA LEU A 117 17.62 -0.11 -11.14
C LEU A 117 17.63 0.82 -12.35
N ALA A 118 17.54 2.13 -12.12
CA ALA A 118 17.46 3.11 -13.19
C ALA A 118 18.79 3.29 -13.94
N ASP A 119 19.94 3.02 -13.30
CA ASP A 119 21.28 3.06 -13.91
C ASP A 119 21.65 1.75 -14.63
N THR A 120 21.25 0.59 -14.09
CA THR A 120 21.66 -0.73 -14.62
C THR A 120 20.67 -1.36 -15.59
N LEU A 121 19.36 -1.14 -15.37
CA LEU A 121 18.29 -1.66 -16.22
C LEU A 121 17.62 -0.56 -17.04
N GLY A 122 17.43 0.63 -16.46
CA GLY A 122 16.67 1.73 -17.08
C GLY A 122 15.24 1.32 -17.50
N PRO A 123 14.44 0.69 -16.62
CA PRO A 123 13.15 0.12 -16.99
C PRO A 123 12.12 1.20 -17.34
N ALA A 124 11.13 0.86 -18.15
CA ALA A 124 10.02 1.77 -18.46
C ALA A 124 9.16 2.11 -17.22
N ALA A 125 9.05 1.18 -16.27
CA ALA A 125 8.28 1.33 -15.04
C ALA A 125 8.97 0.65 -13.84
N ILE A 126 8.73 1.19 -12.65
CA ILE A 126 9.08 0.60 -11.35
C ILE A 126 7.81 0.50 -10.50
N ILE A 127 7.53 -0.69 -9.96
CA ILE A 127 6.45 -0.89 -8.97
C ILE A 127 6.99 -0.68 -7.55
N GLY A 128 6.28 0.10 -6.73
CA GLY A 128 6.72 0.49 -5.39
C GLY A 128 7.74 1.64 -5.39
N PRO A 129 8.36 2.01 -4.25
CA PRO A 129 8.25 1.41 -2.91
C PRO A 129 6.85 1.35 -2.29
N ALA A 130 6.71 0.53 -1.24
CA ALA A 130 5.41 0.29 -0.61
C ALA A 130 4.94 1.43 0.32
N GLN A 131 5.86 2.12 1.01
CA GLN A 131 5.53 3.14 2.00
C GLN A 131 5.59 4.54 1.40
N SER A 132 4.64 5.42 1.71
CA SER A 132 4.63 6.81 1.22
C SER A 132 5.92 7.58 1.54
N ARG A 133 6.53 7.33 2.71
CA ARG A 133 7.82 7.91 3.12
C ARG A 133 9.02 7.48 2.26
N SER A 134 8.90 6.36 1.54
CA SER A 134 9.91 5.85 0.60
C SER A 134 9.53 6.13 -0.86
N PHE A 135 8.23 6.13 -1.19
CA PHE A 135 7.75 6.35 -2.55
C PHE A 135 7.96 7.79 -3.03
N LEU A 136 7.65 8.79 -2.20
CA LEU A 136 7.83 10.20 -2.53
C LEU A 136 9.27 10.54 -2.98
N PRO A 137 10.34 10.26 -2.18
CA PRO A 137 11.70 10.57 -2.62
C PRO A 137 12.16 9.70 -3.80
N VAL A 138 11.68 8.47 -3.95
CA VAL A 138 11.97 7.66 -5.17
C VAL A 138 11.31 8.29 -6.41
N ALA A 139 10.10 8.82 -6.30
CA ALA A 139 9.43 9.52 -7.39
C ALA A 139 10.20 10.80 -7.78
N GLU A 140 10.43 11.69 -6.82
CA GLU A 140 11.04 13.00 -7.04
C GLU A 140 12.53 12.94 -7.45
N GLU A 141 13.31 12.02 -6.84
CA GLU A 141 14.76 11.95 -7.07
C GLU A 141 15.16 10.98 -8.17
N VAL A 142 14.33 9.98 -8.49
CA VAL A 142 14.70 8.87 -9.39
C VAL A 142 13.78 8.69 -10.58
N THR A 143 12.48 8.43 -10.40
CA THR A 143 11.64 8.00 -11.52
C THR A 143 11.25 9.17 -12.43
N ILE A 144 10.74 10.28 -11.87
CA ILE A 144 10.34 11.47 -12.64
C ILE A 144 11.54 12.07 -13.40
N PRO A 145 12.73 12.32 -12.79
CA PRO A 145 13.86 12.91 -13.50
C PRO A 145 14.45 12.03 -14.61
N ARG A 146 14.17 10.73 -14.59
CA ARG A 146 14.68 9.74 -15.55
C ARG A 146 13.65 9.29 -16.59
N GLY A 147 12.40 9.78 -16.52
CA GLY A 147 11.34 9.42 -17.47
C GLY A 147 10.82 7.99 -17.28
N ILE A 148 10.81 7.49 -16.05
CA ILE A 148 10.36 6.16 -15.65
C ILE A 148 9.00 6.28 -14.96
N VAL A 149 8.05 5.40 -15.28
CA VAL A 149 6.76 5.35 -14.57
C VAL A 149 6.95 4.83 -13.15
N GLY A 150 6.50 5.59 -12.15
CA GLY A 150 6.43 5.14 -10.76
C GLY A 150 5.02 4.62 -10.46
N MET A 151 4.87 3.30 -10.28
CA MET A 151 3.59 2.66 -10.05
C MET A 151 3.42 2.29 -8.56
N SER A 152 2.58 3.03 -7.84
CA SER A 152 2.27 2.76 -6.44
C SER A 152 1.11 1.77 -6.30
N ALA A 153 1.34 0.70 -5.53
CA ALA A 153 0.31 -0.27 -5.16
C ALA A 153 -0.07 -0.22 -3.67
N SER A 154 0.47 0.74 -2.90
CA SER A 154 0.20 0.87 -1.45
C SER A 154 0.59 2.22 -0.82
N ALA A 155 1.27 3.13 -1.53
CA ALA A 155 1.60 4.45 -1.00
C ALA A 155 0.43 5.41 -1.25
N THR A 156 -0.32 5.70 -0.19
CA THR A 156 -1.64 6.36 -0.18
C THR A 156 -1.62 7.85 0.18
N ALA A 157 -0.46 8.41 0.53
CA ALA A 157 -0.37 9.82 0.96
C ALA A 157 -0.90 10.77 -0.12
N VAL A 158 -1.61 11.81 0.30
CA VAL A 158 -2.26 12.79 -0.59
C VAL A 158 -1.21 13.64 -1.33
N ASP A 159 -0.04 13.85 -0.74
CA ASP A 159 1.06 14.62 -1.37
C ASP A 159 1.58 13.97 -2.67
N ILE A 160 1.39 12.66 -2.86
CA ILE A 160 1.77 11.97 -4.10
C ILE A 160 0.93 12.50 -5.29
N SER A 161 -0.35 12.81 -5.05
CA SER A 161 -1.28 13.38 -6.03
C SER A 161 -1.01 14.86 -6.36
N ALA A 162 0.00 15.46 -5.71
CA ALA A 162 0.38 16.87 -5.87
C ALA A 162 1.77 17.05 -6.52
N LEU A 163 2.40 15.97 -6.96
CA LEU A 163 3.70 15.98 -7.65
C LEU A 163 3.57 16.63 -9.05
N ASP A 164 4.61 17.37 -9.46
CA ASP A 164 4.81 17.81 -10.86
C ASP A 164 5.59 16.72 -11.59
N ASP A 165 4.86 15.72 -12.08
CA ASP A 165 5.39 14.39 -12.41
C ASP A 165 5.56 14.10 -13.90
N ASN A 166 5.00 14.94 -14.76
CA ASN A 166 4.89 14.73 -16.22
C ASN A 166 4.10 13.46 -16.59
N ASP A 167 3.00 13.19 -15.88
CA ASP A 167 2.10 12.06 -16.07
C ASP A 167 2.76 10.67 -15.81
N LEU A 168 3.87 10.64 -15.04
CA LEU A 168 4.69 9.44 -14.80
C LEU A 168 4.34 8.68 -13.50
N ILE A 169 3.60 9.28 -12.57
CA ILE A 169 3.20 8.63 -11.32
C ILE A 169 1.76 8.14 -11.44
N TRP A 170 1.58 6.85 -11.18
CA TRP A 170 0.30 6.15 -11.29
C TRP A 170 0.08 5.31 -10.03
N ARG A 171 -1.18 5.18 -9.58
CA ARG A 171 -1.49 4.38 -8.39
C ARG A 171 -2.67 3.44 -8.61
N THR A 172 -2.50 2.15 -8.34
CA THR A 172 -3.66 1.26 -8.13
C THR A 172 -4.27 1.48 -6.74
N ALA A 173 -3.43 1.81 -5.75
CA ALA A 173 -3.87 2.19 -4.41
C ALA A 173 -4.51 3.59 -4.38
N PRO A 174 -5.74 3.76 -3.85
CA PRO A 174 -6.39 5.07 -3.80
C PRO A 174 -5.82 5.98 -2.70
N PRO A 175 -5.96 7.31 -2.86
CA PRO A 175 -5.54 8.29 -1.85
C PRO A 175 -6.26 8.11 -0.50
N ASP A 176 -5.56 8.49 0.58
CA ASP A 176 -6.11 8.62 1.94
C ASP A 176 -7.12 9.78 2.12
N THR A 177 -7.84 10.16 1.06
CA THR A 177 -9.07 10.96 1.18
C THR A 177 -10.25 10.08 1.60
N ASN A 178 -10.32 8.84 1.12
CA ASN A 178 -11.52 8.01 1.22
C ASN A 178 -11.64 7.26 2.55
N GLN A 179 -10.54 6.73 3.10
CA GLN A 179 -10.56 6.01 4.38
C GLN A 179 -10.93 6.92 5.58
N PRO A 180 -10.35 8.12 5.77
CA PRO A 180 -10.72 8.98 6.90
C PRO A 180 -12.17 9.46 6.80
N ASN A 181 -12.66 9.69 5.58
CA ASN A 181 -14.06 10.05 5.32
C ASN A 181 -15.03 8.92 5.73
N ALA A 182 -14.73 7.68 5.37
CA ALA A 182 -15.53 6.53 5.76
C ALA A 182 -15.50 6.30 7.29
N LEU A 183 -14.32 6.36 7.92
CA LEU A 183 -14.19 6.27 9.38
C LEU A 183 -14.95 7.40 10.08
N ALA A 184 -14.84 8.65 9.60
CA ALA A 184 -15.55 9.79 10.16
C ALA A 184 -17.08 9.62 10.06
N TYR A 185 -17.58 9.09 8.93
CA TYR A 185 -18.99 8.74 8.79
C TYR A 185 -19.42 7.74 9.86
N PHE A 186 -18.76 6.59 10.00
CA PHE A 186 -19.18 5.58 10.98
C PHE A 186 -18.93 6.00 12.45
N ALA A 187 -17.90 6.82 12.71
CA ALA A 187 -17.63 7.42 14.02
C ALA A 187 -18.75 8.38 14.44
N TYR A 188 -19.19 9.27 13.54
CA TYR A 188 -20.31 10.20 13.79
C TYR A 188 -21.55 9.48 14.36
N TRP A 189 -21.89 8.31 13.84
CA TRP A 189 -23.04 7.53 14.32
C TRP A 189 -22.83 6.87 15.69
N GLN A 190 -21.59 6.51 16.07
CA GLN A 190 -21.30 6.10 17.45
C GLN A 190 -21.39 7.30 18.42
N LEU A 191 -20.93 8.47 17.99
CA LEU A 191 -20.98 9.69 18.80
C LEU A 191 -22.42 10.22 18.99
N LEU A 192 -23.27 10.15 17.94
CA LEU A 192 -24.71 10.40 18.07
C LEU A 192 -25.36 9.47 19.10
N ARG A 193 -24.98 8.18 19.12
CA ARG A 193 -25.47 7.22 20.11
C ARG A 193 -24.95 7.56 21.52
N ALA A 194 -23.69 7.96 21.66
CA ALA A 194 -23.12 8.37 22.95
C ALA A 194 -23.84 9.62 23.50
N SER A 195 -24.02 10.65 22.68
CA SER A 195 -24.80 11.86 22.97
C SER A 195 -26.25 11.56 23.39
N ALA A 196 -26.93 10.65 22.67
CA ALA A 196 -28.28 10.23 23.01
C ALA A 196 -28.37 9.47 24.36
N LEU A 197 -27.30 8.75 24.75
CA LEU A 197 -27.21 8.04 26.03
C LEU A 197 -26.81 8.96 27.20
N SER A 198 -25.95 9.94 26.95
CA SER A 198 -25.53 10.94 27.96
C SER A 198 -26.58 12.04 28.18
N GLY A 199 -27.41 12.30 27.16
CA GLY A 199 -28.35 13.43 27.13
C GLY A 199 -27.68 14.77 26.85
N ALA A 200 -26.43 14.78 26.36
CA ALA A 200 -25.64 15.97 26.09
C ALA A 200 -24.95 15.90 24.71
N PRO A 201 -24.88 17.01 23.94
CA PRO A 201 -24.25 17.03 22.62
C PRO A 201 -22.72 16.97 22.68
N ASP A 202 -22.12 17.19 23.85
CA ASP A 202 -20.68 17.21 24.06
C ASP A 202 -20.10 15.79 24.05
N VAL A 203 -19.17 15.53 23.13
CA VAL A 203 -18.51 14.24 22.95
C VAL A 203 -17.00 14.42 22.79
N ARG A 204 -16.22 13.39 23.16
CA ARG A 204 -14.75 13.43 23.13
C ARG A 204 -14.17 12.34 22.25
N VAL A 205 -13.24 12.71 21.38
CA VAL A 205 -12.59 11.82 20.43
C VAL A 205 -11.09 11.92 20.60
N ALA A 206 -10.43 10.82 20.93
CA ALA A 206 -8.96 10.76 20.85
C ALA A 206 -8.52 10.67 19.39
N LEU A 207 -7.47 11.41 19.04
CA LEU A 207 -6.76 11.30 17.77
C LEU A 207 -5.36 10.78 18.10
N ILE A 208 -5.13 9.48 17.87
CA ILE A 208 -3.90 8.79 18.21
C ILE A 208 -3.22 8.44 16.89
N ASN A 209 -2.06 9.02 16.60
CA ASN A 209 -1.44 8.87 15.29
C ASN A 209 0.10 8.84 15.37
N SER A 210 0.73 8.18 14.39
CA SER A 210 2.16 8.30 14.18
C SER A 210 2.55 9.76 13.88
N ASP A 211 3.70 10.19 14.37
CA ASP A 211 4.22 11.56 14.19
C ASP A 211 4.94 11.72 12.84
N ASP A 212 4.23 11.40 11.76
CA ASP A 212 4.67 11.49 10.37
C ASP A 212 3.56 12.03 9.46
N ALA A 213 3.87 12.25 8.18
CA ALA A 213 2.93 12.84 7.22
C ALA A 213 1.67 11.97 6.98
N TYR A 214 1.77 10.64 7.07
CA TYR A 214 0.62 9.74 6.94
C TYR A 214 -0.28 9.86 8.17
N GLY A 215 0.28 9.69 9.36
CA GLY A 215 -0.46 9.77 10.62
C GLY A 215 -1.15 11.13 10.83
N GLN A 216 -0.41 12.22 10.58
CA GLN A 216 -0.94 13.58 10.70
C GLN A 216 -2.00 13.89 9.63
N GLY A 217 -1.72 13.62 8.36
CA GLY A 217 -2.64 13.90 7.24
C GLY A 217 -3.96 13.13 7.35
N PHE A 218 -3.89 11.86 7.76
CA PHE A 218 -5.07 11.03 8.00
C PHE A 218 -5.92 11.59 9.16
N ALA A 219 -5.27 11.94 10.28
CA ALA A 219 -5.95 12.46 11.48
C ALA A 219 -6.63 13.81 11.23
N ASP A 220 -5.99 14.73 10.50
CA ASP A 220 -6.60 16.02 10.15
C ASP A 220 -7.73 15.88 9.11
N THR A 221 -7.65 14.94 8.18
CA THR A 221 -8.74 14.62 7.25
C THR A 221 -9.95 14.05 8.00
N PHE A 222 -9.74 13.04 8.86
CA PHE A 222 -10.79 12.46 9.71
C PHE A 222 -11.46 13.54 10.58
N LYS A 223 -10.67 14.39 11.24
CA LYS A 223 -11.14 15.47 12.10
C LYS A 223 -11.97 16.49 11.33
N THR A 224 -11.55 16.86 10.12
CA THR A 224 -12.28 17.79 9.24
C THR A 224 -13.62 17.22 8.84
N SER A 225 -13.64 15.99 8.33
CA SER A 225 -14.86 15.32 7.86
C SER A 225 -15.82 14.99 8.99
N LEU A 226 -15.32 14.57 10.15
CA LEU A 226 -16.15 14.34 11.34
C LEU A 226 -16.77 15.63 11.86
N SER A 227 -16.03 16.75 11.83
CA SER A 227 -16.56 18.07 12.22
C SER A 227 -17.65 18.54 11.24
N ALA A 228 -17.48 18.30 9.94
CA ALA A 228 -18.48 18.62 8.93
C ALA A 228 -19.77 17.81 9.10
N LEU A 229 -19.65 16.50 9.38
CA LEU A 229 -20.78 15.60 9.68
C LEU A 229 -21.51 15.98 10.97
N ALA A 230 -20.77 16.38 12.01
CA ALA A 230 -21.32 16.80 13.29
C ALA A 230 -22.18 18.06 13.19
N GLY A 231 -21.74 19.05 12.40
CA GLY A 231 -22.51 20.27 12.10
C GLY A 231 -22.92 21.05 13.34
N GLN A 232 -24.20 20.96 13.73
CA GLN A 232 -24.76 21.56 14.95
C GLN A 232 -25.34 20.50 15.91
N ASN A 233 -25.18 19.22 15.61
CA ASN A 233 -25.78 18.11 16.38
C ASN A 233 -24.88 17.65 17.54
N LEU A 234 -23.56 17.84 17.41
CA LEU A 234 -22.55 17.41 18.38
C LEU A 234 -21.48 18.49 18.57
N ASN A 235 -21.01 18.66 19.80
CA ASN A 235 -19.84 19.46 20.14
C ASN A 235 -18.66 18.51 20.35
N ILE A 236 -17.78 18.35 19.35
CA ILE A 236 -16.65 17.43 19.44
C ILE A 236 -15.44 18.12 20.08
N SER A 237 -14.91 17.52 21.14
CA SER A 237 -13.59 17.82 21.68
C SER A 237 -12.59 16.77 21.21
N PHE A 238 -11.63 17.18 20.38
CA PHE A 238 -10.54 16.33 19.92
C PHE A 238 -9.38 16.34 20.92
N VAL A 239 -8.86 15.16 21.25
CA VAL A 239 -7.75 14.94 22.20
C VAL A 239 -6.58 14.32 21.43
N PRO A 240 -5.58 15.13 21.00
CA PRO A 240 -4.47 14.62 20.20
C PRO A 240 -3.43 13.88 21.05
N LEU A 241 -2.89 12.80 20.49
CA LEU A 241 -1.79 12.00 21.03
C LEU A 241 -0.93 11.48 19.86
N ALA A 242 0.14 12.20 19.55
CA ALA A 242 1.16 11.72 18.60
C ALA A 242 2.11 10.74 19.30
N TYR A 243 2.62 9.74 18.56
CA TYR A 243 3.67 8.82 19.00
C TYR A 243 4.70 8.59 17.89
N SER A 244 5.92 8.16 18.25
CA SER A 244 6.95 7.85 17.25
C SER A 244 6.71 6.47 16.64
N GLY A 245 6.60 6.38 15.31
CA GLY A 245 6.29 5.12 14.61
C GLY A 245 7.33 4.00 14.80
N ASP A 246 8.57 4.34 15.17
CA ASP A 246 9.64 3.36 15.39
C ASP A 246 9.75 2.90 16.87
N ASP A 247 8.92 3.40 17.79
CA ASP A 247 8.94 3.04 19.22
C ASP A 247 7.52 2.91 19.81
N THR A 248 7.09 1.68 20.06
CA THR A 248 5.75 1.39 20.64
C THR A 248 5.62 1.79 22.12
N ALA A 249 6.73 2.05 22.82
CA ALA A 249 6.71 2.69 24.13
C ALA A 249 6.56 4.22 24.06
N ALA A 250 6.54 4.82 22.86
CA ALA A 250 6.47 6.27 22.66
C ALA A 250 5.08 6.89 22.90
N VAL A 251 4.03 6.11 23.17
CA VAL A 251 2.87 6.66 23.86
C VAL A 251 3.27 6.96 25.30
N THR A 252 3.83 8.16 25.49
CA THR A 252 4.37 8.61 26.79
C THR A 252 3.34 8.40 27.90
N GLN A 253 3.78 8.01 29.10
CA GLN A 253 2.87 7.85 30.23
C GLN A 253 2.00 9.09 30.46
N ALA A 254 2.55 10.29 30.26
CA ALA A 254 1.79 11.54 30.33
C ALA A 254 0.66 11.64 29.28
N GLY A 255 0.85 11.08 28.08
CA GLY A 255 -0.19 10.96 27.05
C GLY A 255 -1.26 9.92 27.40
N GLN A 256 -0.85 8.78 27.97
CA GLN A 256 -1.78 7.77 28.50
C GLN A 256 -2.64 8.37 29.63
N ASP A 257 -2.01 8.98 30.63
CA ASP A 257 -2.66 9.64 31.77
C ASP A 257 -3.62 10.75 31.32
N ALA A 258 -3.22 11.56 30.32
CA ALA A 258 -4.04 12.65 29.79
C ALA A 258 -5.31 12.16 29.10
N ILE A 259 -5.25 11.03 28.40
CA ILE A 259 -6.42 10.40 27.77
C ILE A 259 -7.26 9.63 28.80
N ALA A 260 -6.64 8.86 29.70
CA ALA A 260 -7.33 8.09 30.74
C ALA A 260 -8.14 8.98 31.72
N ALA A 261 -7.72 10.23 31.91
CA ALA A 261 -8.44 11.22 32.70
C ALA A 261 -9.75 11.74 32.05
N LEU A 262 -10.08 11.33 30.83
CA LEU A 262 -11.22 11.84 30.06
C LEU A 262 -12.21 10.72 29.72
N PRO A 263 -13.53 10.91 29.93
CA PRO A 263 -14.54 10.08 29.28
C PRO A 263 -14.46 10.29 27.76
N LEU A 264 -13.84 9.34 27.06
CA LEU A 264 -13.80 9.29 25.59
C LEU A 264 -15.00 8.50 25.06
N ASP A 265 -15.61 9.02 23.99
CA ASP A 265 -16.73 8.39 23.30
C ASP A 265 -16.27 7.57 22.08
N ALA A 266 -15.10 7.92 21.52
CA ALA A 266 -14.39 7.19 20.47
C ALA A 266 -12.88 7.50 20.47
N ALA A 267 -12.10 6.66 19.80
CA ALA A 267 -10.70 6.88 19.50
C ALA A 267 -10.43 6.58 18.01
N LEU A 268 -9.71 7.46 17.32
CA LEU A 268 -9.03 7.14 16.08
C LEU A 268 -7.61 6.67 16.44
N LEU A 269 -7.16 5.55 15.87
CA LEU A 269 -5.78 5.07 15.97
C LEU A 269 -5.21 4.86 14.55
N VAL A 270 -4.17 5.61 14.20
CA VAL A 270 -3.49 5.61 12.89
C VAL A 270 -2.01 5.30 13.06
N GLY A 271 -1.44 4.56 12.12
CA GLY A 271 -0.02 4.23 12.00
C GLY A 271 0.14 2.95 11.19
N ALA A 272 1.30 2.32 11.27
CA ALA A 272 1.57 1.03 10.63
C ALA A 272 1.45 -0.13 11.64
N GLU A 273 2.30 -1.15 11.52
CA GLU A 273 2.18 -2.39 12.28
C GLU A 273 2.38 -2.23 13.80
N GLU A 274 3.13 -1.20 14.21
CA GLU A 274 3.43 -0.81 15.59
C GLU A 274 2.16 -0.47 16.39
N THR A 275 1.10 -0.05 15.70
CA THR A 275 -0.20 0.30 16.28
C THR A 275 -0.84 -0.83 17.10
N ALA A 276 -0.47 -2.09 16.82
CA ALA A 276 -0.97 -3.23 17.58
C ALA A 276 -0.45 -3.24 19.03
N ASP A 277 0.81 -2.85 19.26
CA ASP A 277 1.35 -2.74 20.61
C ASP A 277 0.90 -1.43 21.29
N VAL A 278 0.71 -0.35 20.53
CA VAL A 278 0.05 0.88 21.01
C VAL A 278 -1.36 0.58 21.52
N LEU A 279 -2.15 -0.18 20.76
CA LEU A 279 -3.49 -0.62 21.16
C LEU A 279 -3.43 -1.53 22.40
N ALA A 280 -2.42 -2.41 22.49
CA ALA A 280 -2.21 -3.26 23.67
C ALA A 280 -2.01 -2.41 24.95
N VAL A 281 -1.15 -1.39 24.90
CA VAL A 281 -0.91 -0.49 26.03
C VAL A 281 -2.20 0.26 26.42
N LEU A 282 -2.84 0.91 25.44
CA LEU A 282 -4.01 1.76 25.68
C LEU A 282 -5.24 1.03 26.23
N THR A 283 -5.38 -0.27 25.95
CA THR A 283 -6.59 -1.05 26.29
C THR A 283 -6.50 -1.76 27.64
N THR A 284 -5.32 -1.80 28.27
CA THR A 284 -5.13 -2.39 29.61
C THR A 284 -5.49 -1.43 30.75
N ASP A 285 -5.90 -1.98 31.90
CA ASP A 285 -6.12 -1.24 33.15
C ASP A 285 -4.83 -0.60 33.72
N GLU A 286 -3.67 -1.14 33.33
CA GLU A 286 -2.34 -0.63 33.74
C GLU A 286 -1.87 0.52 32.84
N GLY A 287 -2.41 0.63 31.62
CA GLY A 287 -2.22 1.75 30.70
C GLY A 287 -3.37 2.75 30.78
N ALA A 288 -4.06 2.99 29.66
CA ALA A 288 -5.10 4.02 29.58
C ALA A 288 -6.55 3.53 29.85
N GLY A 289 -6.77 2.23 30.07
CA GLY A 289 -8.09 1.67 30.42
C GLY A 289 -9.15 1.79 29.32
N LEU A 290 -8.77 2.01 28.06
CA LEU A 290 -9.70 2.40 26.98
C LEU A 290 -10.51 1.23 26.39
N ARG A 291 -10.60 0.10 27.07
CA ARG A 291 -11.25 -1.11 26.54
C ARG A 291 -12.74 -0.91 26.23
N ASP A 292 -13.42 -0.01 26.93
CA ASP A 292 -14.83 0.34 26.64
C ASP A 292 -15.01 1.39 25.52
N VAL A 293 -13.92 1.92 24.96
CA VAL A 293 -13.94 2.93 23.89
C VAL A 293 -13.97 2.25 22.51
N PRO A 294 -14.82 2.71 21.55
CA PRO A 294 -14.72 2.31 20.15
C PRO A 294 -13.45 2.84 19.50
N PHE A 295 -12.64 1.95 18.94
CA PHE A 295 -11.49 2.31 18.11
C PHE A 295 -11.87 2.33 16.63
N PHE A 296 -11.40 3.34 15.90
CA PHE A 296 -11.51 3.49 14.46
C PHE A 296 -10.10 3.46 13.87
N MET A 297 -9.85 2.60 12.89
CA MET A 297 -8.50 2.20 12.48
C MET A 297 -8.41 2.04 10.95
N PRO A 298 -7.39 2.61 10.28
CA PRO A 298 -7.15 2.39 8.84
C PRO A 298 -6.35 1.12 8.55
N ASP A 299 -6.13 0.88 7.27
CA ASP A 299 -5.39 -0.24 6.70
C ASP A 299 -4.00 -0.46 7.32
N GLY A 300 -3.23 0.60 7.59
CA GLY A 300 -1.86 0.49 8.11
C GLY A 300 -1.78 -0.26 9.44
N THR A 301 -2.86 -0.22 10.22
CA THR A 301 -2.96 -0.93 11.51
C THR A 301 -3.17 -2.44 11.40
N ARG A 302 -3.45 -2.94 10.19
CA ARG A 302 -3.89 -4.32 9.91
C ARG A 302 -2.71 -5.31 9.90
N SER A 303 -2.04 -5.46 11.04
CA SER A 303 -0.80 -6.24 11.15
C SER A 303 -0.99 -7.70 11.60
N SER A 304 0.03 -8.53 11.32
CA SER A 304 0.16 -9.88 11.88
C SER A 304 0.13 -9.87 13.41
N ARG A 305 0.69 -8.82 14.03
CA ARG A 305 0.66 -8.63 15.48
C ARG A 305 -0.76 -8.43 15.98
N LEU A 306 -1.55 -7.56 15.34
CA LEU A 306 -2.95 -7.29 15.69
C LEU A 306 -3.83 -8.55 15.64
N ARG A 307 -3.63 -9.42 14.65
CA ARG A 307 -4.31 -10.73 14.53
C ARG A 307 -4.14 -11.62 15.77
N THR A 308 -3.00 -11.50 16.47
CA THR A 308 -2.64 -12.32 17.63
C THR A 308 -2.82 -11.60 18.97
N LEU A 309 -3.25 -10.34 18.96
CA LEU A 309 -3.27 -9.49 20.15
C LEU A 309 -4.33 -9.92 21.18
N PHE A 310 -5.49 -10.39 20.73
CA PHE A 310 -6.61 -10.76 21.59
C PHE A 310 -6.84 -12.28 21.55
N SER A 311 -6.82 -12.92 22.72
CA SER A 311 -7.09 -14.36 22.88
C SER A 311 -8.59 -14.65 23.01
N SER A 312 -9.38 -13.67 23.45
CA SER A 312 -10.84 -13.76 23.60
C SER A 312 -11.54 -12.43 23.28
N GLU A 313 -12.85 -12.45 22.99
CA GLU A 313 -13.64 -11.21 22.81
C GLU A 313 -13.67 -10.35 24.08
N ASP A 314 -13.54 -10.97 25.27
CA ASP A 314 -13.46 -10.24 26.55
C ASP A 314 -12.15 -9.45 26.72
N GLU A 315 -11.11 -9.69 25.91
CA GLU A 315 -9.85 -8.93 25.91
C GLU A 315 -9.84 -7.77 24.91
N LYS A 316 -10.74 -7.81 23.92
CA LYS A 316 -10.81 -6.86 22.81
C LYS A 316 -11.54 -5.57 23.22
N PRO A 317 -11.27 -4.41 22.58
CA PRO A 317 -12.09 -3.22 22.73
C PRO A 317 -13.56 -3.47 22.42
N ARG A 318 -14.46 -2.73 23.09
CA ARG A 318 -15.93 -2.76 22.88
C ARG A 318 -16.34 -2.69 21.41
N MET A 319 -15.54 -2.02 20.59
CA MET A 319 -15.62 -2.05 19.14
C MET A 319 -14.25 -1.76 18.55
N LEU A 320 -13.79 -2.60 17.62
CA LEU A 320 -12.65 -2.34 16.77
C LEU A 320 -13.15 -2.16 15.32
N PHE A 321 -13.18 -0.92 14.87
CA PHE A 321 -13.66 -0.52 13.55
C PHE A 321 -12.49 -0.26 12.60
N GLY A 322 -11.89 -1.33 12.10
CA GLY A 322 -10.95 -1.32 11.00
C GLY A 322 -11.61 -1.08 9.63
N VAL A 323 -10.95 -0.30 8.77
CA VAL A 323 -11.23 -0.18 7.32
C VAL A 323 -9.99 -0.45 6.47
N ASN A 324 -10.18 -0.85 5.21
CA ASN A 324 -9.12 -1.13 4.25
C ASN A 324 -9.58 -0.69 2.84
N PRO A 325 -8.74 -0.04 2.01
CA PRO A 325 -9.13 0.43 0.68
C PRO A 325 -9.03 -0.71 -0.35
N ALA A 326 -10.06 -1.56 -0.38
CA ALA A 326 -10.17 -2.67 -1.31
C ALA A 326 -11.64 -2.98 -1.61
N PHE A 327 -11.95 -3.43 -2.84
CA PHE A 327 -13.27 -3.99 -3.15
C PHE A 327 -13.49 -5.37 -2.53
N ARG A 328 -12.57 -6.32 -2.79
CA ARG A 328 -12.66 -7.74 -2.39
C ARG A 328 -14.02 -8.40 -2.67
N VAL A 329 -14.57 -8.11 -3.84
CA VAL A 329 -15.82 -8.68 -4.35
C VAL A 329 -15.76 -8.79 -5.87
N GLY A 330 -16.44 -9.79 -6.43
CA GLY A 330 -16.56 -9.97 -7.88
C GLY A 330 -15.57 -10.99 -8.45
N GLU A 331 -15.84 -11.44 -9.67
CA GLU A 331 -15.18 -12.61 -10.27
C GLU A 331 -13.66 -12.47 -10.43
N VAL A 332 -13.15 -11.25 -10.63
CA VAL A 332 -11.71 -10.99 -10.76
C VAL A 332 -10.99 -11.16 -9.42
N PHE A 333 -11.58 -10.65 -8.33
CA PHE A 333 -11.05 -10.87 -6.98
C PHE A 333 -11.16 -12.34 -6.57
N ASP A 334 -12.30 -13.00 -6.82
CA ASP A 334 -12.51 -14.41 -6.49
C ASP A 334 -11.48 -15.32 -7.21
N ALA A 335 -11.17 -15.01 -8.48
CA ALA A 335 -10.14 -15.70 -9.27
C ALA A 335 -8.72 -15.44 -8.74
N PHE A 336 -8.40 -14.19 -8.41
CA PHE A 336 -7.13 -13.81 -7.78
C PHE A 336 -6.92 -14.49 -6.43
N GLU A 337 -7.92 -14.43 -5.53
CA GLU A 337 -7.88 -15.07 -4.20
C GLU A 337 -7.66 -16.57 -4.32
N ALA A 338 -8.40 -17.25 -5.20
CA ALA A 338 -8.23 -18.68 -5.44
C ALA A 338 -6.81 -19.02 -5.91
N ALA A 339 -6.29 -18.30 -6.92
CA ALA A 339 -4.97 -18.54 -7.48
C ALA A 339 -3.84 -18.22 -6.49
N TYR A 340 -3.96 -17.14 -5.71
CA TYR A 340 -3.00 -16.76 -4.68
C TYR A 340 -2.99 -17.79 -3.54
N THR A 341 -4.17 -18.21 -3.09
CA THR A 341 -4.31 -19.22 -2.02
C THR A 341 -3.79 -20.59 -2.45
N GLU A 342 -4.07 -21.03 -3.69
CA GLU A 342 -3.54 -22.29 -4.23
C GLU A 342 -2.00 -22.26 -4.36
N THR A 343 -1.43 -21.14 -4.81
CA THR A 343 0.02 -20.99 -5.05
C THR A 343 0.81 -20.88 -3.75
N TYR A 344 0.34 -20.07 -2.79
CA TYR A 344 1.11 -19.70 -1.60
C TYR A 344 0.62 -20.34 -0.29
N ASN A 345 -0.52 -21.06 -0.31
CA ASN A 345 -1.16 -21.62 0.89
C ASN A 345 -1.39 -20.53 1.97
N ALA A 346 -1.79 -19.35 1.53
CA ALA A 346 -2.06 -18.18 2.36
C ALA A 346 -3.12 -17.30 1.67
N ASP A 347 -4.04 -16.72 2.45
CA ASP A 347 -5.05 -15.79 1.93
C ASP A 347 -4.38 -14.47 1.46
N PRO A 348 -4.88 -13.79 0.41
CA PRO A 348 -4.38 -12.47 0.01
C PRO A 348 -4.63 -11.43 1.11
N ASP A 349 -3.60 -10.67 1.46
CA ASP A 349 -3.68 -9.60 2.48
C ASP A 349 -3.67 -8.22 1.82
N THR A 350 -3.84 -7.17 2.62
CA THR A 350 -3.86 -5.77 2.16
C THR A 350 -2.71 -5.46 1.19
N TRP A 351 -3.06 -4.72 0.12
CA TRP A 351 -2.23 -4.32 -1.01
C TRP A 351 -1.85 -5.41 -2.03
N THR A 352 -2.12 -6.70 -1.78
CA THR A 352 -1.75 -7.75 -2.75
C THR A 352 -2.56 -7.69 -4.05
N GLU A 353 -3.85 -7.38 -3.96
CA GLU A 353 -4.74 -7.16 -5.10
C GLU A 353 -4.27 -5.97 -5.97
N HIS A 354 -3.76 -4.91 -5.33
CA HIS A 354 -3.27 -3.70 -5.98
C HIS A 354 -1.94 -3.91 -6.71
N VAL A 355 -1.05 -4.75 -6.16
CA VAL A 355 0.22 -5.14 -6.82
C VAL A 355 -0.04 -6.08 -8.00
N TYR A 356 -0.99 -7.00 -7.85
CA TYR A 356 -1.43 -7.88 -8.94
C TYR A 356 -1.95 -7.06 -10.12
N ASP A 357 -2.87 -6.13 -9.87
CA ASP A 357 -3.43 -5.24 -10.90
C ASP A 357 -2.36 -4.35 -11.54
N ALA A 358 -1.42 -3.82 -10.75
CA ALA A 358 -0.31 -2.98 -11.24
C ALA A 358 0.54 -3.71 -12.30
N VAL A 359 0.84 -4.99 -12.09
CA VAL A 359 1.58 -5.80 -13.08
C VAL A 359 0.75 -6.00 -14.35
N TYR A 360 -0.54 -6.29 -14.21
CA TYR A 360 -1.45 -6.50 -15.33
C TYR A 360 -1.62 -5.23 -16.19
N ILE A 361 -1.88 -4.06 -15.59
CA ILE A 361 -2.05 -2.82 -16.36
C ILE A 361 -0.77 -2.35 -17.03
N LEU A 362 0.40 -2.53 -16.40
CA LEU A 362 1.69 -2.23 -17.02
C LEU A 362 1.99 -3.17 -18.21
N ALA A 363 1.60 -4.45 -18.12
CA ALA A 363 1.70 -5.38 -19.23
C ALA A 363 0.75 -5.03 -20.39
N ILE A 364 -0.50 -4.66 -20.09
CA ILE A 364 -1.48 -4.22 -21.09
C ILE A 364 -1.01 -2.92 -21.76
N ALA A 365 -0.55 -1.93 -20.99
CA ALA A 365 0.01 -0.69 -21.52
C ALA A 365 1.22 -0.95 -22.43
N ALA A 366 2.17 -1.78 -22.00
CA ALA A 366 3.34 -2.15 -22.80
C ALA A 366 2.98 -2.91 -24.10
N SER A 367 1.83 -3.59 -24.16
CA SER A 367 1.39 -4.32 -25.36
C SER A 367 1.01 -3.42 -26.54
N GLY A 368 0.65 -2.15 -26.28
CA GLY A 368 0.33 -1.16 -27.30
C GLY A 368 1.55 -0.44 -27.90
N ILE A 369 2.77 -0.83 -27.50
CA ILE A 369 4.02 -0.11 -27.84
C ILE A 369 4.91 -0.95 -28.76
N ASP A 370 5.25 -0.39 -29.92
CA ASP A 370 6.22 -0.99 -30.84
C ASP A 370 7.66 -0.86 -30.31
N GLY A 371 8.35 -1.99 -30.10
CA GLY A 371 9.76 -2.02 -29.71
C GLY A 371 9.97 -2.04 -28.20
N GLU A 372 11.02 -1.38 -27.72
CA GLU A 372 11.27 -1.24 -26.27
C GLU A 372 10.50 -0.06 -25.70
N PRO A 373 9.65 -0.27 -24.67
CA PRO A 373 8.85 0.81 -24.11
C PRO A 373 9.70 1.80 -23.32
N THR A 374 9.30 3.07 -23.37
CA THR A 374 9.78 4.13 -22.47
C THR A 374 8.72 4.44 -21.43
N GLY A 375 9.06 5.05 -20.30
CA GLY A 375 8.06 5.41 -19.28
C GLY A 375 6.99 6.36 -19.83
N ALA A 376 7.37 7.38 -20.60
CA ALA A 376 6.42 8.27 -21.26
C ALA A 376 5.45 7.53 -22.20
N ALA A 377 5.92 6.53 -22.95
CA ALA A 377 5.04 5.72 -23.80
C ALA A 377 4.13 4.79 -22.97
N VAL A 378 4.61 4.26 -21.83
CA VAL A 378 3.75 3.48 -20.91
C VAL A 378 2.68 4.37 -20.27
N ALA A 379 3.02 5.59 -19.84
CA ALA A 379 2.07 6.56 -19.30
C ALA A 379 0.96 6.92 -20.30
N GLU A 380 1.32 7.22 -21.55
CA GLU A 380 0.34 7.48 -22.64
C GLU A 380 -0.61 6.29 -22.86
N GLN A 381 -0.14 5.05 -22.67
CA GLN A 381 -0.95 3.86 -22.79
C GLN A 381 -1.80 3.57 -21.55
N LEU A 382 -1.35 3.91 -20.34
CA LEU A 382 -2.14 3.81 -19.10
C LEU A 382 -3.39 4.71 -19.16
N MET A 383 -3.29 5.89 -19.79
CA MET A 383 -4.43 6.79 -20.04
C MET A 383 -5.55 6.20 -20.92
N ARG A 384 -5.34 5.03 -21.54
CA ARG A 384 -6.32 4.35 -22.42
C ARG A 384 -7.07 3.22 -21.70
N LEU A 385 -6.84 3.00 -20.40
CA LEU A 385 -7.34 1.83 -19.65
C LEU A 385 -8.65 2.08 -18.87
N ASN A 386 -9.18 3.29 -18.92
CA ASN A 386 -10.29 3.81 -18.11
C ASN A 386 -11.40 4.49 -18.94
N ASP A 387 -11.59 4.09 -20.21
CA ASP A 387 -12.66 4.59 -21.05
C ASP A 387 -13.99 3.89 -20.74
N THR A 388 -14.62 4.34 -19.66
CA THR A 388 -15.93 3.86 -19.16
C THR A 388 -17.12 4.17 -20.08
N ASN A 389 -16.92 4.81 -21.25
CA ASN A 389 -18.00 5.17 -22.17
C ASN A 389 -18.03 4.27 -23.41
N ASP A 390 -16.90 4.19 -24.12
CA ASP A 390 -16.78 3.50 -25.41
C ASP A 390 -15.69 2.41 -25.39
N GLY A 391 -14.93 2.29 -24.30
CA GLY A 391 -13.84 1.33 -24.13
C GLY A 391 -14.30 -0.12 -24.07
N ARG A 392 -13.39 -1.02 -24.44
CA ARG A 392 -13.60 -2.46 -24.34
C ARG A 392 -13.51 -2.89 -22.88
N ALA A 393 -14.62 -3.33 -22.30
CA ALA A 393 -14.64 -4.00 -21.00
C ALA A 393 -13.66 -5.20 -20.96
N VAL A 394 -12.76 -5.18 -19.98
CA VAL A 394 -11.70 -6.18 -19.75
C VAL A 394 -11.60 -6.48 -18.25
N ASN A 395 -11.73 -7.75 -17.89
CA ASN A 395 -11.37 -8.22 -16.56
C ASN A 395 -9.87 -8.57 -16.52
N LEU A 396 -9.16 -8.29 -15.41
CA LEU A 396 -7.74 -8.67 -15.23
C LEU A 396 -7.56 -10.16 -14.86
N VAL A 397 -8.04 -11.02 -15.77
CA VAL A 397 -7.94 -12.48 -15.73
C VAL A 397 -7.26 -13.00 -17.00
N PRO A 398 -6.60 -14.17 -16.97
CA PRO A 398 -5.85 -14.68 -18.11
C PRO A 398 -6.61 -14.80 -19.44
N ASP A 399 -7.91 -15.11 -19.38
CA ASP A 399 -8.75 -15.37 -20.56
C ASP A 399 -9.00 -14.10 -21.40
N ASP A 400 -8.99 -12.91 -20.78
CA ASP A 400 -9.30 -11.63 -21.44
C ASP A 400 -8.05 -10.94 -22.03
N LEU A 401 -6.83 -11.25 -21.55
CA LEU A 401 -5.64 -10.48 -21.90
C LEU A 401 -5.28 -10.50 -23.38
N VAL A 402 -5.54 -11.60 -24.09
CA VAL A 402 -5.31 -11.64 -25.54
C VAL A 402 -6.22 -10.64 -26.25
N ALA A 403 -7.44 -10.43 -25.75
CA ALA A 403 -8.34 -9.42 -26.31
C ALA A 403 -7.89 -7.99 -25.94
N ALA A 404 -7.47 -7.78 -24.68
CA ALA A 404 -6.91 -6.51 -24.23
C ALA A 404 -5.67 -6.07 -25.05
N PHE A 405 -4.70 -6.97 -25.25
CA PHE A 405 -3.50 -6.69 -26.04
C PHE A 405 -3.82 -6.34 -27.50
N ASN A 406 -4.77 -7.06 -28.11
CA ASN A 406 -5.18 -6.76 -29.49
C ASN A 406 -5.88 -5.39 -29.61
N GLU A 407 -6.63 -4.96 -28.60
CA GLU A 407 -7.29 -3.66 -28.58
C GLU A 407 -6.28 -2.52 -28.43
N MET A 408 -5.35 -2.62 -27.47
CA MET A 408 -4.29 -1.63 -27.23
C MET A 408 -3.35 -1.46 -28.42
N ALA A 409 -3.11 -2.52 -29.20
CA ALA A 409 -2.35 -2.48 -30.44
C ALA A 409 -3.09 -1.78 -31.60
N THR A 410 -4.37 -1.45 -31.47
CA THR A 410 -5.04 -0.52 -32.42
C THR A 410 -4.73 0.93 -32.03
N PRO A 411 -4.58 1.88 -32.98
CA PRO A 411 -4.21 3.26 -32.62
C PRO A 411 -5.20 4.00 -31.72
N ASP A 412 -6.50 3.78 -31.93
CA ASP A 412 -7.59 4.48 -31.22
C ASP A 412 -8.29 3.60 -30.16
N GLY A 413 -7.80 2.39 -29.90
CA GLY A 413 -8.42 1.47 -28.94
C GLY A 413 -8.37 1.98 -27.51
N SER A 414 -9.34 1.59 -26.71
CA SER A 414 -9.41 1.91 -25.28
C SER A 414 -10.07 0.76 -24.53
N LEU A 415 -9.79 0.65 -23.24
CA LEU A 415 -10.33 -0.37 -22.34
C LEU A 415 -11.14 0.27 -21.21
N ASP A 416 -12.06 -0.51 -20.67
CA ASP A 416 -12.71 -0.30 -19.37
C ASP A 416 -12.26 -1.46 -18.47
N VAL A 417 -11.27 -1.21 -17.59
CA VAL A 417 -10.55 -2.28 -16.88
C VAL A 417 -11.09 -2.49 -15.46
N THR A 418 -11.51 -3.72 -15.17
CA THR A 418 -11.81 -4.18 -13.81
C THR A 418 -10.73 -5.14 -13.31
N GLY A 419 -10.07 -4.74 -12.23
CA GLY A 419 -9.02 -5.51 -11.54
C GLY A 419 -9.52 -6.28 -10.31
N ALA A 420 -8.59 -6.96 -9.64
CA ALA A 420 -8.83 -7.61 -8.35
C ALA A 420 -9.06 -6.60 -7.22
N SER A 421 -8.53 -5.38 -7.33
CA SER A 421 -8.74 -4.30 -6.37
C SER A 421 -10.04 -3.54 -6.57
N GLY A 422 -10.68 -3.68 -7.73
CA GLY A 422 -11.93 -3.04 -8.16
C GLY A 422 -11.86 -2.48 -9.59
N PRO A 423 -12.80 -1.62 -10.00
CA PRO A 423 -12.68 -0.83 -11.23
C PRO A 423 -11.44 0.06 -11.19
N LEU A 424 -10.63 0.05 -12.26
CA LEU A 424 -9.40 0.85 -12.38
C LEU A 424 -9.68 2.15 -13.15
N ASP A 425 -10.69 2.89 -12.69
CA ASP A 425 -11.04 4.21 -13.21
C ASP A 425 -9.98 5.23 -12.77
N PHE A 426 -9.09 5.68 -13.66
CA PHE A 426 -8.10 6.72 -13.33
C PHE A 426 -8.60 8.15 -13.63
N ASP A 427 -8.11 9.14 -12.87
CA ASP A 427 -7.99 10.53 -13.32
C ASP A 427 -6.68 10.68 -14.07
N ASN A 428 -6.75 10.73 -15.40
CA ASN A 428 -5.59 10.83 -16.28
C ASN A 428 -4.78 12.13 -16.10
N SER A 429 -5.24 13.11 -15.32
CA SER A 429 -4.49 14.33 -15.01
C SER A 429 -3.59 14.23 -13.77
N VAL A 430 -3.69 13.14 -12.99
CA VAL A 430 -2.90 12.89 -11.77
C VAL A 430 -2.53 11.41 -11.55
N GLY A 431 -2.94 10.49 -12.43
CA GLY A 431 -2.64 9.05 -12.33
C GLY A 431 -3.35 8.31 -11.17
N GLU A 432 -4.43 8.90 -10.65
CA GLU A 432 -5.12 8.46 -9.42
C GLU A 432 -6.38 7.65 -9.70
N PRO A 433 -6.70 6.59 -8.92
CA PRO A 433 -7.95 5.88 -9.08
C PRO A 433 -9.10 6.69 -8.44
N VAL A 434 -10.10 7.06 -9.23
CA VAL A 434 -11.25 7.88 -8.80
C VAL A 434 -12.38 7.07 -8.17
N SER A 435 -12.38 5.75 -8.39
CA SER A 435 -13.28 4.80 -7.74
C SER A 435 -12.56 4.05 -6.63
N ALA A 436 -13.18 3.91 -5.45
CA ALA A 436 -12.56 3.22 -4.31
C ALA A 436 -13.57 2.46 -3.44
N GLY A 437 -13.31 1.17 -3.25
CA GLY A 437 -14.00 0.35 -2.25
C GLY A 437 -13.33 0.51 -0.88
N ILE A 438 -14.12 0.78 0.17
CA ILE A 438 -13.64 0.77 1.55
C ILE A 438 -14.25 -0.44 2.26
N LEU A 439 -13.46 -1.50 2.40
CA LEU A 439 -13.78 -2.73 3.12
C LEU A 439 -13.82 -2.50 4.63
N ARG A 440 -14.79 -3.12 5.32
CA ARG A 440 -14.83 -3.22 6.79
C ARG A 440 -14.06 -4.46 7.26
N TRP A 441 -13.17 -4.33 8.25
CA TRP A 441 -12.50 -5.49 8.86
C TRP A 441 -12.39 -5.46 10.39
N ASP A 442 -12.60 -6.60 11.06
CA ASP A 442 -12.53 -6.73 12.52
C ASP A 442 -11.62 -7.91 12.92
N VAL A 443 -11.04 -7.90 14.12
CA VAL A 443 -10.23 -9.02 14.62
C VAL A 443 -11.14 -10.13 15.14
N GLN A 444 -10.81 -11.40 14.84
CA GLN A 444 -11.47 -12.59 15.41
C GLN A 444 -10.56 -13.23 16.47
N PRO A 445 -10.76 -12.94 17.77
CA PRO A 445 -9.90 -13.42 18.85
C PRO A 445 -9.76 -14.94 18.86
N GLY A 446 -8.57 -15.43 19.22
CA GLY A 446 -8.27 -16.86 19.28
C GLY A 446 -8.20 -17.60 17.93
N THR A 447 -8.57 -16.98 16.81
CA THR A 447 -8.46 -17.59 15.46
C THR A 447 -7.22 -17.16 14.68
N GLN A 448 -6.56 -16.08 15.09
CA GLN A 448 -5.49 -15.38 14.36
C GLN A 448 -5.91 -14.84 12.97
N ARG A 449 -7.23 -14.68 12.74
CA ARG A 449 -7.79 -14.16 11.50
C ARG A 449 -8.38 -12.77 11.67
N ILE A 450 -8.32 -12.01 10.59
CA ILE A 450 -9.12 -10.81 10.40
C ILE A 450 -10.42 -11.24 9.74
N ARG A 451 -11.56 -10.82 10.28
CA ARG A 451 -12.87 -10.93 9.65
C ARG A 451 -13.04 -9.76 8.71
N GLU A 452 -13.03 -10.04 7.42
CA GLU A 452 -13.53 -9.09 6.43
C GLU A 452 -15.07 -9.17 6.44
N CYS A 453 -15.72 -8.02 6.51
CA CYS A 453 -17.16 -7.89 6.72
C CYS A 453 -17.91 -7.40 5.46
N GLY A 454 -17.20 -7.32 4.33
CA GLY A 454 -17.66 -6.71 3.09
C GLY A 454 -17.43 -5.20 3.06
N LEU A 455 -17.71 -4.60 1.89
CA LEU A 455 -17.62 -3.16 1.65
C LEU A 455 -18.46 -2.37 2.66
N ALA A 456 -17.85 -1.41 3.35
CA ALA A 456 -18.49 -0.45 4.24
C ALA A 456 -18.92 0.81 3.47
N SER A 457 -18.09 1.25 2.52
CA SER A 457 -18.39 2.35 1.60
C SER A 457 -17.89 2.03 0.19
N ILE A 458 -18.51 2.62 -0.83
CA ILE A 458 -17.93 2.77 -2.17
C ILE A 458 -17.93 4.26 -2.50
N TYR A 459 -16.81 4.74 -3.03
CA TYR A 459 -16.63 6.05 -3.65
C TYR A 459 -16.62 5.83 -5.16
N PHE A 460 -17.40 6.61 -5.91
CA PHE A 460 -17.51 6.53 -7.37
C PHE A 460 -16.89 7.74 -8.05
N SER A 461 -16.48 7.57 -9.30
CA SER A 461 -15.91 8.59 -10.18
C SER A 461 -16.77 9.86 -10.34
N ASP A 462 -18.09 9.79 -10.13
CA ASP A 462 -19.00 10.95 -10.14
C ASP A 462 -19.04 11.74 -8.81
N ASN A 463 -18.15 11.41 -7.86
CA ASN A 463 -18.12 11.88 -6.47
C ASN A 463 -19.33 11.45 -5.61
N SER A 464 -20.18 10.53 -6.08
CA SER A 464 -21.18 9.92 -5.22
C SER A 464 -20.55 8.90 -4.25
N ILE A 465 -21.20 8.71 -3.10
CA ILE A 465 -20.74 7.80 -2.04
C ILE A 465 -21.91 6.92 -1.61
N GLN A 466 -21.71 5.60 -1.59
CA GLN A 466 -22.67 4.63 -1.08
C GLN A 466 -22.14 3.99 0.20
N HIS A 467 -22.94 4.00 1.27
CA HIS A 467 -22.59 3.37 2.55
C HIS A 467 -23.42 2.11 2.82
N PHE A 468 -22.76 1.05 3.28
CA PHE A 468 -23.30 -0.30 3.43
C PHE A 468 -23.35 -0.72 4.89
N TRP A 469 -24.49 -0.45 5.53
CA TRP A 469 -24.66 -0.55 6.97
C TRP A 469 -24.55 -1.96 7.57
N CYS A 470 -25.00 -2.99 6.84
CA CYS A 470 -24.91 -4.39 7.29
C CYS A 470 -23.46 -4.84 7.40
N ASN A 471 -22.67 -4.52 6.37
CA ASN A 471 -21.25 -4.84 6.27
C ASN A 471 -20.44 -4.08 7.32
N ALA A 472 -20.70 -2.78 7.47
CA ALA A 472 -20.08 -1.94 8.51
C ALA A 472 -20.28 -2.49 9.94
N ARG A 473 -21.40 -3.17 10.21
CA ARG A 473 -21.69 -3.84 11.49
C ARG A 473 -21.24 -5.31 11.55
N CYS A 474 -20.64 -5.85 10.50
CA CYS A 474 -20.30 -7.27 10.38
C CYS A 474 -21.52 -8.20 10.57
N MET A 475 -22.68 -7.76 10.06
CA MET A 475 -23.97 -8.46 10.12
C MET A 475 -24.66 -8.48 8.74
N PRO A 476 -24.01 -9.01 7.69
CA PRO A 476 -24.55 -8.98 6.32
C PRO A 476 -25.92 -9.66 6.21
N ASP A 477 -26.14 -10.75 6.95
CA ASP A 477 -27.38 -11.55 6.91
C ASP A 477 -28.55 -10.97 7.73
N GLN A 478 -28.40 -9.79 8.36
CA GLN A 478 -29.45 -9.17 9.20
C GLN A 478 -29.83 -7.76 8.72
N PRO A 479 -30.43 -7.62 7.52
CA PRO A 479 -30.77 -6.31 6.94
C PRO A 479 -31.69 -5.48 7.86
N ASP A 480 -32.72 -6.09 8.46
CA ASP A 480 -33.66 -5.40 9.36
C ASP A 480 -33.00 -4.89 10.66
N GLY A 481 -31.86 -5.47 11.06
CA GLY A 481 -31.07 -5.04 12.23
C GLY A 481 -30.05 -3.94 11.91
N CYS A 482 -29.85 -3.63 10.62
CA CYS A 482 -28.75 -2.80 10.12
C CYS A 482 -29.23 -1.48 9.50
N VAL A 483 -30.32 -0.93 10.01
CA VAL A 483 -30.77 0.42 9.62
C VAL A 483 -29.83 1.48 10.26
N PRO A 484 -29.40 2.52 9.52
CA PRO A 484 -28.81 3.73 10.12
C PRO A 484 -29.78 4.30 11.16
N PRO A 485 -29.34 4.59 12.40
CA PRO A 485 -30.25 4.99 13.47
C PRO A 485 -30.79 6.41 13.24
N ASN A 486 -31.90 6.49 12.51
CA ASN A 486 -32.47 7.70 11.91
C ASN A 486 -31.52 8.36 10.90
N ALA A 487 -31.48 7.81 9.67
CA ALA A 487 -31.29 8.70 8.52
C ALA A 487 -32.39 9.78 8.55
N PRO A 488 -32.07 11.05 8.24
CA PRO A 488 -33.01 12.18 8.35
C PRO A 488 -34.22 12.07 7.43
#